data_AF-A0A1Y6BKN9-F1
#
_entry.id   AF-A0A1Y6BKN9-F1
#
_cell.length_a   1.000
_cell.length_b   1.000
_cell.length_c   1.000
_cell.angle_alpha   90.00
_cell.angle_beta   90.00
_cell.angle_gamma   90.00
#
_symmetry.space_group_name_H-M   'P 1'
#
loop_
_entity.id
_entity.type
_entity.pdbx_description
1 polymer ?
#
loop_
_entity_poly.entity_id
_entity_poly.type
_entity_poly.pdbx_seq_one_letter_code
_entity_poly.pdbx_strand_id
1 'polypeptide(L)'
;MKAIAATVMATALLLQASAAPHAWSQSKDSQTFGIPGQALQLLPARASNALSGSEFIRSIRHLSGMDRERAIVDQIMAGNFPSFLRDLKPVTYEHRDWKGRTWTLTTYVMPDYLAVGSDRDYVRVPLNLYSAKRITNTFDFMLPTRKMVDTIYHQAEIKLRPRPMAPGPKMTSTQYFTQHNHTIQSQLVRHQDQPGELVAGHKKDVVQTRKLYRKPRAIAIFGWHKLESSRPIQPLSTVHGAGYADYSHGIRMVSNWAFLQMGNHRELVNLNRIISGRYSWRLISDEGRLAAPKKQFTASLQGTSPKS
;
A
#
# COMPACT_ATOMS: atom_id res chain seq x y z
N MET A 1 -39.82 46.98 -64.09
CA MET A 1 -38.49 46.39 -63.84
C MET A 1 -37.86 47.08 -62.63
N LYS A 2 -37.60 46.30 -61.57
CA LYS A 2 -36.83 46.56 -60.33
C LYS A 2 -37.04 47.88 -59.56
N ALA A 3 -37.77 47.76 -58.45
CA ALA A 3 -37.75 48.69 -57.32
C ALA A 3 -36.55 48.41 -56.40
N ILE A 4 -35.90 49.46 -55.92
CA ILE A 4 -34.81 49.43 -54.94
C ILE A 4 -35.44 49.72 -53.58
N ALA A 5 -35.38 48.77 -52.65
CA ALA A 5 -35.73 48.97 -51.25
C ALA A 5 -34.49 48.66 -50.39
N ALA A 6 -34.05 49.67 -49.66
CA ALA A 6 -32.99 49.58 -48.67
C ALA A 6 -33.55 49.02 -47.35
N THR A 7 -32.89 48.06 -46.72
CA THR A 7 -33.07 47.78 -45.28
C THR A 7 -31.83 47.11 -44.69
N VAL A 8 -31.12 47.91 -43.88
CA VAL A 8 -30.51 47.62 -42.57
C VAL A 8 -29.72 46.32 -42.39
N MET A 9 -28.40 46.49 -42.21
CA MET A 9 -27.49 45.51 -41.62
C MET A 9 -27.89 45.16 -40.18
N ALA A 10 -28.08 43.87 -39.91
CA ALA A 10 -28.03 43.31 -38.56
C ALA A 10 -26.91 42.26 -38.51
N THR A 11 -25.76 42.67 -37.97
CA THR A 11 -24.63 41.79 -37.64
C THR A 11 -24.97 41.00 -36.38
N ALA A 12 -25.27 39.72 -36.53
CA ALA A 12 -25.36 38.79 -35.41
C ALA A 12 -23.94 38.44 -34.91
N LEU A 13 -23.54 39.05 -33.80
CA LEU A 13 -22.34 38.68 -33.05
C LEU A 13 -22.62 37.36 -32.31
N LEU A 14 -22.06 36.25 -32.79
CA LEU A 14 -21.98 35.00 -32.04
C LEU A 14 -20.93 35.15 -30.93
N LEU A 15 -21.35 35.39 -29.70
CA LEU A 15 -20.50 35.19 -28.52
C LEU A 15 -20.24 33.68 -28.37
N GLN A 16 -19.06 33.23 -28.81
CA GLN A 16 -18.49 31.97 -28.33
C GLN A 16 -17.98 32.19 -26.91
N ALA A 17 -18.70 31.65 -25.92
CA ALA A 17 -18.19 31.50 -24.57
C ALA A 17 -17.09 30.43 -24.59
N SER A 18 -15.83 30.85 -24.67
CA SER A 18 -14.68 29.98 -24.38
C SER A 18 -14.64 29.73 -22.87
N ALA A 19 -15.18 28.58 -22.45
CA ALA A 19 -14.91 28.06 -21.12
C ALA A 19 -13.43 27.67 -21.05
N ALA A 20 -12.59 28.60 -20.61
CA ALA A 20 -11.22 28.30 -20.25
C ALA A 20 -11.22 27.25 -19.12
N PRO A 21 -10.41 26.18 -19.22
CA PRO A 21 -10.26 25.24 -18.11
C PRO A 21 -9.72 26.02 -16.91
N HIS A 22 -10.40 25.86 -15.78
CA HIS A 22 -10.02 26.46 -14.51
C HIS A 22 -8.57 26.11 -14.20
N ALA A 23 -7.69 27.10 -14.43
CA ALA A 23 -6.33 27.07 -13.96
C ALA A 23 -6.39 26.93 -12.44
N TRP A 24 -5.84 25.83 -11.92
CA TRP A 24 -5.59 25.66 -10.51
C TRP A 24 -4.60 26.74 -10.07
N SER A 25 -5.14 27.86 -9.61
CA SER A 25 -4.43 28.85 -8.84
C SER A 25 -3.87 28.15 -7.60
N GLN A 26 -2.55 27.97 -7.53
CA GLN A 26 -1.88 27.52 -6.34
C GLN A 26 -2.18 28.50 -5.21
N SER A 27 -3.06 28.12 -4.29
CA SER A 27 -3.22 28.80 -3.02
C SER A 27 -1.94 28.60 -2.21
N LYS A 28 -1.13 29.65 -2.14
CA LYS A 28 -0.17 29.88 -1.07
C LYS A 28 -0.95 30.13 0.21
N ASP A 29 -1.40 29.07 0.87
CA ASP A 29 -1.68 29.02 2.31
C ASP A 29 -2.16 27.61 2.69
N SER A 30 -1.26 26.80 3.23
CA SER A 30 -1.54 25.98 4.41
C SER A 30 -0.26 25.38 4.96
N GLN A 31 0.05 25.70 6.21
CA GLN A 31 1.02 24.96 7.01
C GLN A 31 0.57 23.49 7.11
N THR A 32 1.11 22.60 6.27
CA THR A 32 0.77 21.17 6.27
C THR A 32 1.99 20.31 5.95
N PHE A 33 2.88 20.10 6.93
CA PHE A 33 3.86 19.00 6.83
C PHE A 33 3.75 18.09 8.05
N GLY A 34 2.86 17.11 7.95
CA GLY A 34 2.69 16.03 8.94
C GLY A 34 2.21 14.73 8.28
N ILE A 35 2.85 13.63 8.70
CA ILE A 35 2.78 12.20 8.33
C ILE A 35 3.63 11.70 7.14
N PRO A 36 3.59 12.23 5.90
CA PRO A 36 4.50 11.75 4.86
C PRO A 36 5.98 11.93 5.25
N GLY A 37 6.39 13.11 5.73
CA GLY A 37 7.80 13.35 6.10
C GLY A 37 8.33 12.46 7.23
N GLN A 38 7.51 12.14 8.24
CA GLN A 38 7.95 11.34 9.40
C GLN A 38 8.01 9.84 9.08
N ALA A 39 7.02 9.31 8.34
CA ALA A 39 7.04 7.91 7.91
C ALA A 39 8.16 7.63 6.90
N LEU A 40 8.53 8.63 6.10
CA LEU A 40 9.58 8.49 5.09
C LEU A 40 11.01 8.61 5.62
N GLN A 41 11.22 9.21 6.80
CA GLN A 41 12.56 9.35 7.39
C GLN A 41 13.25 8.01 7.63
N LEU A 42 12.50 6.93 7.86
CA LEU A 42 13.05 5.60 8.09
C LEU A 42 13.24 4.79 6.81
N LEU A 43 12.71 5.24 5.67
CA LEU A 43 12.87 4.57 4.39
C LEU A 43 14.20 5.00 3.76
N PRO A 44 15.16 4.08 3.53
CA PRO A 44 16.42 4.43 2.91
C PRO A 44 16.21 4.94 1.48
N ALA A 45 17.04 5.92 1.10
CA ALA A 45 17.15 6.32 -0.30
C ALA A 45 17.67 5.15 -1.14
N ARG A 46 17.14 4.99 -2.35
CA ARG A 46 17.63 3.99 -3.29
C ARG A 46 19.02 4.38 -3.77
N ALA A 47 20.00 3.48 -3.61
CA ALA A 47 21.34 3.71 -4.15
C ALA A 47 21.32 3.81 -5.69
N SER A 48 22.19 4.66 -6.26
CA SER A 48 22.26 4.88 -7.71
C SER A 48 22.70 3.62 -8.48
N ASN A 49 23.52 2.78 -7.87
CA ASN A 49 23.98 1.50 -8.40
C ASN A 49 23.11 0.30 -8.01
N ALA A 50 21.94 0.52 -7.40
CA ALA A 50 21.04 -0.56 -7.03
C ALA A 50 20.50 -1.26 -8.28
N LEU A 51 20.40 -2.60 -8.22
CA LEU A 51 19.89 -3.43 -9.31
C LEU A 51 18.46 -3.03 -9.71
N SER A 52 18.14 -3.16 -10.99
CA SER A 52 16.75 -3.13 -11.45
C SER A 52 15.96 -4.35 -10.93
N GLY A 53 14.64 -4.30 -11.06
CA GLY A 53 13.78 -5.42 -10.69
C GLY A 53 14.12 -6.68 -11.47
N SER A 54 14.22 -6.59 -12.80
CA SER A 54 14.56 -7.72 -13.66
C SER A 54 15.98 -8.27 -13.42
N GLU A 55 16.97 -7.40 -13.16
CA GLU A 55 18.34 -7.80 -12.81
C GLU A 55 18.38 -8.58 -11.49
N PHE A 56 17.72 -8.05 -10.46
CA PHE A 56 17.65 -8.71 -9.17
C PHE A 56 16.94 -10.07 -9.25
N ILE A 57 15.78 -10.12 -9.90
CA ILE A 57 15.05 -11.40 -10.07
C ILE A 57 15.88 -12.44 -10.83
N ARG A 58 16.66 -12.01 -11.84
CA ARG A 58 17.56 -12.90 -12.58
C ARG A 58 18.66 -13.46 -11.66
N SER A 59 19.23 -12.64 -10.78
CA SER A 59 20.29 -13.09 -9.86
C SER A 59 19.78 -14.11 -8.83
N ILE A 60 18.54 -13.97 -8.35
CA ILE A 60 17.94 -14.87 -7.36
C ILE A 60 17.12 -16.02 -7.96
N ARG A 61 17.15 -16.25 -9.27
CA ARG A 61 16.28 -17.23 -9.96
C ARG A 61 16.41 -18.66 -9.44
N HIS A 62 17.58 -19.00 -8.92
CA HIS A 62 17.93 -20.33 -8.40
C HIS A 62 17.69 -20.46 -6.89
N LEU A 63 17.44 -19.34 -6.20
CA LEU A 63 17.18 -19.33 -4.77
C LEU A 63 15.73 -19.69 -4.45
N SER A 64 15.54 -20.32 -3.30
CA SER A 64 14.23 -20.68 -2.77
C SER A 64 14.18 -20.51 -1.26
N GLY A 65 12.99 -20.62 -0.68
CA GLY A 65 12.78 -20.57 0.76
C GLY A 65 13.46 -19.37 1.43
N MET A 66 14.19 -19.63 2.52
CA MET A 66 14.80 -18.59 3.34
C MET A 66 15.91 -17.80 2.63
N ASP A 67 16.67 -18.40 1.71
CA ASP A 67 17.76 -17.69 1.04
C ASP A 67 17.23 -16.64 0.07
N ARG A 68 16.14 -16.96 -0.63
CA ARG A 68 15.44 -15.98 -1.45
C ARG A 68 14.82 -14.87 -0.60
N GLU A 69 14.18 -15.23 0.51
CA GLU A 69 13.59 -14.25 1.43
C GLU A 69 14.65 -13.29 1.98
N ARG A 70 15.83 -13.80 2.37
CA ARG A 70 16.96 -12.97 2.81
C ARG A 70 17.38 -12.01 1.71
N ALA A 71 17.61 -12.51 0.49
CA ALA A 71 18.02 -11.67 -0.64
C ALA A 71 17.01 -10.56 -0.95
N ILE A 72 15.70 -10.85 -0.89
CA ILE A 72 14.64 -9.83 -1.07
C ILE A 72 14.68 -8.82 0.06
N VAL A 73 14.73 -9.27 1.32
CA VAL A 73 14.77 -8.38 2.48
C VAL A 73 15.98 -7.45 2.40
N ASP A 74 17.15 -7.95 2.02
CA ASP A 74 18.37 -7.13 1.93
C ASP A 74 18.23 -6.01 0.89
N GLN A 75 17.59 -6.26 -0.26
CA GLN A 75 17.29 -5.21 -1.24
C GLN A 75 16.35 -4.14 -0.66
N ILE A 76 15.28 -4.56 0.02
CA ILE A 76 14.32 -3.63 0.61
C ILE A 76 14.94 -2.82 1.75
N MET A 77 15.74 -3.46 2.60
CA MET A 77 16.48 -2.81 3.69
C MET A 77 17.54 -1.83 3.18
N ALA A 78 18.06 -2.02 1.97
CA ALA A 78 18.95 -1.10 1.28
C ALA A 78 18.21 0.02 0.51
N GLY A 79 16.87 0.07 0.58
CA GLY A 79 16.08 1.07 -0.14
C GLY A 79 15.84 0.79 -1.62
N ASN A 80 16.19 -0.41 -2.13
CA ASN A 80 15.98 -0.77 -3.54
C ASN A 80 14.53 -1.15 -3.85
N PHE A 81 13.67 -0.15 -3.87
CA PHE A 81 12.29 -0.23 -4.31
C PHE A 81 11.89 1.08 -5.00
N PRO A 82 10.85 1.07 -5.84
CA PRO A 82 10.42 2.24 -6.61
C PRO A 82 10.20 3.50 -5.75
N SER A 83 10.54 4.68 -6.28
CA SER A 83 10.30 5.99 -5.66
C SER A 83 8.82 6.20 -5.41
N PHE A 84 7.96 5.86 -6.36
CA PHE A 84 6.52 6.08 -6.23
C PHE A 84 5.89 5.34 -5.03
N LEU A 85 6.51 4.26 -4.53
CA LEU A 85 6.04 3.57 -3.32
C LEU A 85 6.24 4.39 -2.04
N ARG A 86 7.07 5.45 -2.09
CA ARG A 86 7.28 6.41 -1.01
C ARG A 86 6.18 7.46 -0.96
N ASP A 87 5.39 7.62 -2.01
CA ASP A 87 4.29 8.59 -2.04
C ASP A 87 3.03 8.00 -1.40
N LEU A 88 3.05 7.90 -0.07
CA LEU A 88 1.98 7.26 0.69
C LEU A 88 0.62 7.93 0.45
N LYS A 89 -0.42 7.12 0.27
CA LYS A 89 -1.78 7.57 0.01
C LYS A 89 -2.65 7.58 1.26
N PRO A 90 -3.45 8.64 1.47
CA PRO A 90 -4.35 8.71 2.60
C PRO A 90 -5.52 7.72 2.42
N VAL A 91 -5.88 7.03 3.49
CA VAL A 91 -7.09 6.18 3.56
C VAL A 91 -7.85 6.51 4.84
N THR A 92 -9.12 6.84 4.69
CA THR A 92 -9.94 7.37 5.78
C THR A 92 -10.88 6.31 6.36
N TYR A 93 -10.94 6.24 7.68
CA TYR A 93 -11.80 5.33 8.45
C TYR A 93 -12.69 6.14 9.37
N GLU A 94 -13.98 5.84 9.39
CA GLU A 94 -14.93 6.50 10.26
C GLU A 94 -15.53 5.52 11.27
N HIS A 95 -15.72 6.02 12.49
CA HIS A 95 -16.47 5.32 13.52
C HIS A 95 -17.26 6.32 14.36
N ARG A 96 -18.56 6.08 14.50
CA ARG A 96 -19.41 6.83 15.43
C ARG A 96 -19.44 6.14 16.78
N ASP A 97 -19.10 6.88 17.83
CA ASP A 97 -19.14 6.36 19.21
C ASP A 97 -20.57 6.33 19.77
N TRP A 98 -20.73 5.78 20.98
CA TRP A 98 -22.02 5.65 21.66
C TRP A 98 -22.68 6.98 22.03
N LYS A 99 -21.92 8.09 22.02
CA LYS A 99 -22.43 9.46 22.21
C LYS A 99 -22.76 10.16 20.90
N GLY A 100 -22.69 9.46 19.76
CA GLY A 100 -22.95 10.01 18.43
C GLY A 100 -21.78 10.80 17.83
N ARG A 101 -20.61 10.86 18.49
CA ARG A 101 -19.44 11.60 17.99
C ARG A 101 -18.75 10.78 16.91
N THR A 102 -18.44 11.42 15.78
CA THR A 102 -17.67 10.80 14.69
C THR A 102 -16.17 10.95 14.94
N TRP A 103 -15.48 9.82 14.84
CA TRP A 103 -14.03 9.72 14.88
C TRP A 103 -13.56 9.38 13.47
N THR A 104 -12.68 10.19 12.91
CA THR A 104 -12.13 10.02 11.57
C THR A 104 -10.64 9.76 11.67
N LEU A 105 -10.19 8.59 11.25
CA LEU A 105 -8.77 8.23 11.21
C LEU A 105 -8.30 8.24 9.76
N THR A 106 -7.28 9.03 9.44
CA THR A 106 -6.61 9.00 8.14
C THR A 106 -5.27 8.30 8.29
N THR A 107 -5.16 7.09 7.74
CA THR A 107 -3.91 6.34 7.65
C THR A 107 -3.21 6.63 6.33
N TYR A 108 -1.93 6.28 6.23
CA TYR A 108 -1.10 6.51 5.05
C TYR A 108 -0.51 5.18 4.59
N VAL A 109 -0.83 4.76 3.38
CA VAL A 109 -0.51 3.43 2.85
C VAL A 109 0.35 3.52 1.60
N MET A 110 1.24 2.55 1.38
CA MET A 110 1.93 2.45 0.10
C MET A 110 0.91 2.30 -1.04
N PRO A 111 1.10 3.03 -2.16
CA PRO A 111 0.16 3.03 -3.27
C PRO A 111 0.01 1.64 -3.93
N ASP A 112 1.05 0.81 -3.88
CA ASP A 112 0.99 -0.60 -4.30
C ASP A 112 1.75 -1.49 -3.32
N TYR A 113 1.79 -2.79 -3.60
CA TYR A 113 2.56 -3.77 -2.83
C TYR A 113 4.06 -3.56 -3.00
N LEU A 114 4.79 -3.92 -1.96
CA LEU A 114 6.25 -3.90 -1.94
C LEU A 114 6.85 -4.59 -3.17
N ALA A 115 7.81 -3.90 -3.80
CA ALA A 115 8.49 -4.35 -5.00
C ALA A 115 9.98 -4.05 -4.89
N VAL A 116 10.81 -4.81 -5.60
CA VAL A 116 12.25 -4.52 -5.75
C VAL A 116 12.49 -3.92 -7.13
N GLY A 117 13.31 -2.86 -7.20
CA GLY A 117 13.74 -2.24 -8.45
C GLY A 117 13.55 -0.73 -8.50
N SER A 118 13.53 -0.19 -9.72
CA SER A 118 13.33 1.24 -10.02
C SER A 118 11.88 1.50 -10.46
N ASP A 119 11.49 2.76 -10.63
CA ASP A 119 10.15 3.11 -11.15
C ASP A 119 9.84 2.50 -12.52
N ARG A 120 10.87 2.26 -13.33
CA ARG A 120 10.75 1.75 -14.70
C ARG A 120 10.88 0.24 -14.82
N ASP A 121 11.57 -0.40 -13.87
CA ASP A 121 11.78 -1.84 -13.86
C ASP A 121 11.76 -2.34 -12.42
N TYR A 122 10.59 -2.88 -12.03
CA TYR A 122 10.35 -3.43 -10.71
C TYR A 122 9.51 -4.70 -10.74
N VAL A 123 9.70 -5.52 -9.71
CA VAL A 123 8.94 -6.75 -9.50
C VAL A 123 8.33 -6.76 -8.10
N ARG A 124 7.00 -6.88 -8.02
CA ARG A 124 6.26 -7.06 -6.75
C ARG A 124 6.70 -8.35 -6.08
N VAL A 125 7.25 -8.26 -4.88
CA VAL A 125 7.87 -9.39 -4.17
C VAL A 125 6.96 -9.90 -3.05
N PRO A 126 6.42 -11.12 -3.17
CA PRO A 126 5.76 -11.75 -2.04
C PRO A 126 6.79 -12.10 -0.96
N LEU A 127 6.38 -12.01 0.30
CA LEU A 127 7.20 -12.36 1.45
C LEU A 127 6.43 -13.26 2.40
N ASN A 128 7.19 -14.02 3.20
CA ASN A 128 6.64 -14.73 4.34
C ASN A 128 6.39 -13.77 5.52
N LEU A 129 5.74 -14.27 6.57
CA LEU A 129 5.33 -13.41 7.70
C LEU A 129 6.54 -12.86 8.48
N TYR A 130 7.63 -13.61 8.60
CA TYR A 130 8.82 -13.20 9.33
C TYR A 130 9.53 -12.05 8.63
N SER A 131 9.76 -12.20 7.31
CA SER A 131 10.38 -11.18 6.47
C SER A 131 9.54 -9.91 6.41
N ALA A 132 8.21 -10.06 6.20
CA ALA A 132 7.29 -8.93 6.17
C ALA A 132 7.31 -8.15 7.48
N LYS A 133 7.25 -8.85 8.63
CA LYS A 133 7.34 -8.21 9.96
C LYS A 133 8.69 -7.54 10.20
N ARG A 134 9.80 -8.15 9.76
CA ARG A 134 11.14 -7.55 9.89
C ARG A 134 11.18 -6.19 9.19
N ILE A 135 10.69 -6.12 7.95
CA ILE A 135 10.63 -4.87 7.17
C ILE A 135 9.70 -3.86 7.84
N THR A 136 8.46 -4.23 8.15
CA THR A 136 7.50 -3.28 8.72
C THR A 136 7.96 -2.74 10.06
N ASN A 137 8.54 -3.58 10.92
CA ASN A 137 9.05 -3.13 12.23
C ASN A 137 10.24 -2.19 12.08
N THR A 138 11.12 -2.42 11.11
CA THR A 138 12.32 -1.59 10.88
C THR A 138 11.95 -0.21 10.39
N PHE A 139 10.95 -0.13 9.50
CA PHE A 139 10.55 1.14 8.87
C PHE A 139 9.40 1.86 9.59
N ASP A 140 8.95 1.36 10.75
CA ASP A 140 7.79 1.87 11.50
C ASP A 140 6.47 1.86 10.69
N PHE A 141 6.22 0.73 10.03
CA PHE A 141 4.96 0.40 9.39
C PHE A 141 4.29 -0.79 10.10
N MET A 142 3.07 -1.11 9.68
CA MET A 142 2.35 -2.33 10.04
C MET A 142 1.79 -3.04 8.81
N LEU A 143 1.55 -4.34 8.95
CA LEU A 143 0.69 -5.08 8.03
C LEU A 143 -0.77 -4.69 8.27
N PRO A 144 -1.62 -4.58 7.25
CA PRO A 144 -3.02 -4.18 7.42
C PRO A 144 -3.82 -5.25 8.16
N THR A 145 -4.95 -4.87 8.75
CA THR A 145 -6.00 -5.83 9.13
C THR A 145 -6.90 -6.13 7.93
N ARG A 146 -7.79 -7.12 8.06
CA ARG A 146 -8.85 -7.34 7.08
C ARG A 146 -9.67 -6.08 6.78
N LYS A 147 -10.16 -5.40 7.82
CA LYS A 147 -10.91 -4.15 7.68
C LYS A 147 -10.11 -3.09 6.91
N MET A 148 -8.81 -2.96 7.20
CA MET A 148 -7.96 -2.02 6.48
C MET A 148 -7.86 -2.36 5.00
N VAL A 149 -7.66 -3.62 4.64
CA VAL A 149 -7.59 -4.07 3.23
C VAL A 149 -8.88 -3.75 2.50
N ASP A 150 -10.05 -4.04 3.10
CA ASP A 150 -11.35 -3.71 2.49
C ASP A 150 -11.49 -2.20 2.27
N THR A 151 -11.17 -1.37 3.28
CA THR A 151 -11.24 0.10 3.15
C THR A 151 -10.27 0.64 2.11
N ILE A 152 -9.04 0.12 2.06
CA ILE A 152 -8.03 0.45 1.04
C ILE A 152 -8.59 0.12 -0.36
N TYR A 153 -9.17 -1.07 -0.54
CA TYR A 153 -9.76 -1.43 -1.82
C TYR A 153 -10.88 -0.48 -2.23
N HIS A 154 -11.79 -0.14 -1.31
CA HIS A 154 -12.90 0.78 -1.61
C HIS A 154 -12.41 2.17 -2.04
N GLN A 155 -11.35 2.69 -1.41
CA GLN A 155 -10.80 4.02 -1.68
C GLN A 155 -9.73 4.06 -2.77
N ALA A 156 -9.25 2.91 -3.27
CA ALA A 156 -8.26 2.84 -4.34
C ALA A 156 -8.76 3.50 -5.63
N GLU A 157 -7.94 4.36 -6.24
CA GLU A 157 -8.20 4.96 -7.56
C GLU A 157 -8.22 3.88 -8.65
N ILE A 158 -7.25 2.95 -8.61
CA ILE A 158 -7.19 1.81 -9.53
C ILE A 158 -7.57 0.52 -8.82
N LYS A 159 -8.66 -0.10 -9.28
CA LYS A 159 -9.10 -1.43 -8.84
C LYS A 159 -8.82 -2.44 -9.95
N LEU A 160 -7.91 -3.38 -9.69
CA LEU A 160 -7.53 -4.39 -10.66
C LEU A 160 -8.28 -5.71 -10.41
N ARG A 161 -8.77 -6.32 -11.49
CA ARG A 161 -9.37 -7.66 -11.43
C ARG A 161 -8.29 -8.71 -11.06
N PRO A 162 -8.50 -9.56 -10.05
CA PRO A 162 -7.61 -10.67 -9.74
C PRO A 162 -7.33 -11.56 -10.94
N ARG A 163 -6.08 -12.01 -11.09
CA ARG A 163 -5.64 -12.96 -12.13
C ARG A 163 -4.92 -14.15 -11.51
N PRO A 164 -5.65 -15.08 -10.85
CA PRO A 164 -5.05 -16.29 -10.31
C PRO A 164 -4.36 -17.09 -11.43
N MET A 165 -3.17 -17.61 -11.14
CA MET A 165 -2.47 -18.58 -11.96
C MET A 165 -2.73 -20.01 -11.45
N ALA A 166 -2.48 -21.00 -12.30
CA ALA A 166 -2.68 -22.40 -11.98
C ALA A 166 -1.98 -22.80 -10.67
N PRO A 167 -2.66 -23.52 -9.76
CA PRO A 167 -2.04 -23.98 -8.53
C PRO A 167 -1.02 -25.09 -8.81
N GLY A 168 0.05 -25.16 -7.99
CA GLY A 168 1.07 -26.20 -8.13
C GLY A 168 2.37 -25.89 -7.39
N PRO A 169 3.36 -26.78 -7.45
CA PRO A 169 4.62 -26.62 -6.71
C PRO A 169 5.41 -25.38 -7.14
N LYS A 170 5.19 -24.87 -8.35
CA LYS A 170 5.85 -23.67 -8.89
C LYS A 170 5.30 -22.36 -8.31
N MET A 171 4.21 -22.37 -7.54
CA MET A 171 3.60 -21.16 -6.97
C MET A 171 4.54 -20.32 -6.11
N THR A 172 5.53 -20.97 -5.48
CA THR A 172 6.54 -20.33 -4.65
C THR A 172 7.84 -20.05 -5.43
N SER A 173 7.85 -20.19 -6.75
CA SER A 173 9.04 -19.97 -7.58
C SER A 173 9.20 -18.50 -7.98
N THR A 174 10.44 -18.07 -8.13
CA THR A 174 10.79 -16.73 -8.64
C THR A 174 10.20 -16.48 -10.05
N GLN A 175 10.08 -17.53 -10.86
CA GLN A 175 9.41 -17.45 -12.17
C GLN A 175 7.94 -17.05 -12.04
N TYR A 176 7.19 -17.67 -11.13
CA TYR A 176 5.78 -17.31 -10.89
C TYR A 176 5.63 -15.87 -10.38
N PHE A 177 6.57 -15.39 -9.56
CA PHE A 177 6.56 -14.00 -9.08
C PHE A 177 6.66 -13.03 -10.25
N THR A 178 7.60 -13.30 -11.17
CA THR A 178 7.84 -12.49 -12.37
C THR A 178 6.65 -12.54 -13.33
N GLN A 179 6.12 -13.73 -13.60
CA GLN A 179 4.97 -13.91 -14.50
C GLN A 179 3.73 -13.16 -14.01
N HIS A 180 3.43 -13.26 -12.71
CA HIS A 180 2.29 -12.55 -12.13
C HIS A 180 2.53 -11.05 -12.10
N ASN A 181 3.78 -10.59 -11.87
CA ASN A 181 4.12 -9.18 -11.97
C ASN A 181 3.84 -8.64 -13.37
N HIS A 182 4.27 -9.31 -14.43
CA HIS A 182 3.95 -8.92 -15.81
C HIS A 182 2.45 -8.87 -16.06
N THR A 183 1.69 -9.85 -15.56
CA THR A 183 0.24 -9.85 -15.69
C THR A 183 -0.39 -8.61 -15.06
N ILE A 184 0.06 -8.21 -13.87
CA ILE A 184 -0.39 -6.98 -13.21
C ILE A 184 0.04 -5.73 -14.00
N GLN A 185 1.29 -5.67 -14.47
CA GLN A 185 1.76 -4.54 -15.29
C GLN A 185 0.92 -4.36 -16.55
N SER A 186 0.59 -5.44 -17.26
CA SER A 186 -0.28 -5.38 -18.43
C SER A 186 -1.70 -4.91 -18.11
N GLN A 187 -2.16 -5.04 -16.87
CA GLN A 187 -3.42 -4.43 -16.44
C GLN A 187 -3.25 -2.92 -16.21
N LEU A 188 -2.14 -2.49 -15.60
CA LEU A 188 -1.86 -1.08 -15.31
C LEU A 188 -1.62 -0.22 -16.55
N VAL A 189 -1.03 -0.78 -17.62
CA VAL A 189 -0.88 -0.09 -18.90
C VAL A 189 -2.23 0.42 -19.43
N ARG A 190 -3.32 -0.32 -19.17
CA ARG A 190 -4.69 0.07 -19.57
C ARG A 190 -5.24 1.25 -18.76
N HIS A 191 -4.61 1.55 -17.63
CA HIS A 191 -4.89 2.70 -16.77
C HIS A 191 -3.86 3.82 -16.99
N GLN A 192 -3.21 3.86 -18.16
CA GLN A 192 -2.22 4.87 -18.54
C GLN A 192 -0.98 4.91 -17.62
N ASP A 193 -0.67 3.80 -16.95
CA ASP A 193 0.51 3.64 -16.09
C ASP A 193 0.72 4.81 -15.13
N GLN A 194 -0.31 5.29 -14.43
CA GLN A 194 -0.17 6.39 -13.45
C GLN A 194 0.55 5.89 -12.19
N PRO A 195 1.89 6.02 -12.07
CA PRO A 195 2.63 5.41 -10.98
C PRO A 195 2.32 6.22 -9.73
N GLY A 196 2.09 5.51 -8.64
CA GLY A 196 1.77 6.15 -7.36
C GLY A 196 0.28 6.36 -7.12
N GLU A 197 -0.66 6.08 -8.02
CA GLU A 197 -2.07 5.93 -7.62
C GLU A 197 -2.26 4.74 -6.67
N LEU A 198 -3.24 4.78 -5.76
CA LEU A 198 -3.53 3.64 -4.88
C LEU A 198 -4.17 2.53 -5.72
N VAL A 199 -3.43 1.43 -5.89
CA VAL A 199 -3.84 0.25 -6.63
C VAL A 199 -4.23 -0.86 -5.67
N ALA A 200 -5.39 -1.50 -5.88
CA ALA A 200 -5.86 -2.60 -5.04
C ALA A 200 -6.61 -3.71 -5.81
N GLY A 201 -6.85 -4.83 -5.13
CA GLY A 201 -7.66 -5.96 -5.64
C GLY A 201 -6.85 -7.10 -6.28
N HIS A 202 -5.65 -6.86 -6.77
CA HIS A 202 -4.85 -7.82 -7.56
C HIS A 202 -4.07 -8.87 -6.76
N LYS A 203 -3.93 -8.74 -5.43
CA LYS A 203 -3.22 -9.71 -4.57
C LYS A 203 -4.04 -10.10 -3.34
N LYS A 204 -3.56 -11.11 -2.63
CA LYS A 204 -3.94 -11.40 -1.25
C LYS A 204 -2.98 -10.66 -0.34
N ASP A 205 -3.46 -9.65 0.37
CA ASP A 205 -2.68 -8.97 1.39
C ASP A 205 -2.31 -9.95 2.51
N VAL A 206 -1.04 -9.90 2.94
CA VAL A 206 -0.63 -10.49 4.21
C VAL A 206 -1.13 -9.57 5.32
N VAL A 207 -1.96 -10.11 6.21
CA VAL A 207 -2.68 -9.31 7.21
C VAL A 207 -2.31 -9.72 8.63
N GLN A 208 -2.51 -8.80 9.56
CA GLN A 208 -2.57 -9.12 10.98
C GLN A 208 -4.01 -9.45 11.40
N THR A 209 -4.16 -10.44 12.29
CA THR A 209 -5.46 -10.96 12.73
C THR A 209 -5.33 -11.61 14.10
N ARG A 210 -6.43 -11.58 14.87
CA ARG A 210 -6.52 -12.31 16.15
C ARG A 210 -6.46 -13.83 15.97
N LYS A 211 -6.77 -14.36 14.77
CA LYS A 211 -6.63 -15.80 14.48
C LYS A 211 -5.20 -16.30 14.71
N LEU A 212 -4.19 -15.43 14.54
CA LEU A 212 -2.78 -15.77 14.79
C LEU A 212 -2.45 -15.98 16.26
N TYR A 213 -3.27 -15.55 17.22
CA TYR A 213 -3.03 -15.83 18.65
C TYR A 213 -3.17 -17.31 18.97
N ARG A 214 -4.08 -18.00 18.27
CA ARG A 214 -4.26 -19.45 18.37
C ARG A 214 -3.40 -20.22 17.38
N LYS A 215 -2.82 -19.53 16.38
CA LYS A 215 -1.96 -20.11 15.33
C LYS A 215 -0.70 -19.24 15.12
N PRO A 216 0.18 -19.11 16.12
CA PRO A 216 1.31 -18.17 16.06
C PRO A 216 2.35 -18.52 14.98
N ARG A 217 2.33 -19.76 14.48
CA ARG A 217 3.20 -20.26 13.39
C ARG A 217 2.53 -20.23 12.01
N ALA A 218 1.38 -19.59 11.87
CA ALA A 218 0.69 -19.40 10.59
C ALA A 218 0.96 -18.01 9.99
N ILE A 219 0.74 -17.89 8.69
CA ILE A 219 0.55 -16.60 8.02
C ILE A 219 -0.94 -16.38 7.77
N ALA A 220 -1.40 -15.13 7.86
CA ALA A 220 -2.76 -14.77 7.52
C ALA A 220 -2.80 -14.00 6.21
N ILE A 221 -3.68 -14.40 5.30
CA ILE A 221 -3.88 -13.77 4.00
C ILE A 221 -5.36 -13.50 3.74
N PHE A 222 -5.63 -12.39 3.07
CA PHE A 222 -6.97 -11.92 2.75
C PHE A 222 -6.94 -11.03 1.50
N GLY A 223 -7.97 -11.08 0.66
CA GLY A 223 -8.13 -10.14 -0.44
C GLY A 223 -8.52 -10.79 -1.75
N TRP A 224 -7.86 -10.39 -2.84
CA TRP A 224 -8.34 -10.65 -4.21
C TRP A 224 -9.78 -10.21 -4.41
N HIS A 225 -10.02 -8.90 -4.39
CA HIS A 225 -11.38 -8.35 -4.46
C HIS A 225 -11.95 -8.42 -5.87
N LYS A 226 -13.19 -8.91 -5.99
CA LYS A 226 -13.95 -8.89 -7.24
C LYS A 226 -14.40 -7.46 -7.56
N LEU A 227 -14.29 -7.02 -8.81
CA LEU A 227 -14.68 -5.67 -9.23
C LEU A 227 -16.18 -5.43 -9.01
N GLU A 228 -17.01 -6.41 -9.34
CA GLU A 228 -18.46 -6.25 -9.43
C GLU A 228 -19.12 -6.16 -8.05
N SER A 229 -18.58 -6.88 -7.07
CA SER A 229 -19.19 -6.99 -5.73
C SER A 229 -18.33 -6.40 -4.62
N SER A 230 -17.09 -6.01 -4.92
CA SER A 230 -16.06 -5.69 -3.93
C SER A 230 -15.78 -6.82 -2.93
N ARG A 231 -16.30 -8.03 -3.14
CA ARG A 231 -16.10 -9.16 -2.21
C ARG A 231 -14.73 -9.81 -2.44
N PRO A 232 -14.02 -10.19 -1.37
CA PRO A 232 -12.75 -10.91 -1.49
C PRO A 232 -12.99 -12.33 -2.03
N ILE A 233 -12.16 -12.77 -2.98
CA ILE A 233 -12.06 -14.16 -3.42
C ILE A 233 -11.34 -14.99 -2.35
N GLN A 234 -10.31 -14.42 -1.71
CA GLN A 234 -9.61 -15.02 -0.59
C GLN A 234 -10.22 -14.53 0.73
N PRO A 235 -11.09 -15.32 1.40
CA PRO A 235 -11.50 -15.02 2.76
C PRO A 235 -10.28 -15.12 3.71
N LEU A 236 -10.43 -14.56 4.92
CA LEU A 236 -9.35 -14.52 5.91
C LEU A 236 -8.91 -15.94 6.29
N SER A 237 -7.74 -16.34 5.79
CA SER A 237 -7.22 -17.69 5.87
C SER A 237 -5.90 -17.74 6.62
N THR A 238 -5.68 -18.83 7.37
CA THR A 238 -4.46 -19.13 8.14
C THR A 238 -3.98 -20.56 7.90
N VAL A 239 -4.24 -21.09 6.70
CA VAL A 239 -3.94 -22.49 6.35
C VAL A 239 -2.46 -22.74 6.12
N HIS A 240 -1.69 -21.70 5.76
CA HIS A 240 -0.27 -21.81 5.49
C HIS A 240 0.58 -21.45 6.72
N GLY A 241 1.76 -22.07 6.81
CA GLY A 241 2.76 -21.73 7.82
C GLY A 241 3.36 -20.34 7.61
N ALA A 242 3.88 -19.74 8.67
CA ALA A 242 4.45 -18.39 8.69
C ALA A 242 5.63 -18.20 7.71
N GLY A 243 6.31 -19.28 7.33
CA GLY A 243 7.38 -19.30 6.33
C GLY A 243 6.92 -19.43 4.87
N TYR A 244 5.61 -19.56 4.62
CA TYR A 244 5.05 -19.72 3.27
C TYR A 244 4.92 -18.36 2.57
N ALA A 245 5.36 -18.30 1.32
CA ALA A 245 5.17 -17.18 0.42
C ALA A 245 5.01 -17.67 -1.02
N ASP A 246 3.91 -17.27 -1.66
CA ASP A 246 3.63 -17.56 -3.06
C ASP A 246 3.40 -16.28 -3.86
N TYR A 247 3.31 -16.41 -5.19
CA TYR A 247 3.09 -15.29 -6.10
C TYR A 247 1.86 -14.44 -5.77
N SER A 248 0.87 -14.97 -5.04
CA SER A 248 -0.39 -14.31 -4.76
C SER A 248 -0.32 -13.37 -3.56
N HIS A 249 0.70 -13.51 -2.70
CA HIS A 249 0.88 -12.62 -1.56
C HIS A 249 1.22 -11.18 -2.02
N GLY A 250 0.62 -10.22 -1.34
CA GLY A 250 0.90 -8.80 -1.43
C GLY A 250 1.31 -8.26 -0.07
N ILE A 251 2.45 -7.58 -0.02
CA ILE A 251 2.95 -6.91 1.20
C ILE A 251 2.62 -5.44 1.07
N ARG A 252 1.50 -5.02 1.66
CA ARG A 252 1.08 -3.62 1.69
C ARG A 252 1.49 -3.01 3.02
N MET A 253 2.35 -2.00 2.99
CA MET A 253 2.81 -1.34 4.20
C MET A 253 1.91 -0.15 4.52
N VAL A 254 1.40 -0.10 5.75
CA VAL A 254 0.65 1.05 6.28
C VAL A 254 1.50 1.73 7.34
N SER A 255 1.72 3.04 7.23
CA SER A 255 2.49 3.82 8.20
C SER A 255 1.93 3.59 9.61
N ASN A 256 2.79 3.38 10.60
CA ASN A 256 2.33 3.34 11.99
C ASN A 256 1.85 4.70 12.49
N TRP A 257 2.06 5.79 11.76
CA TRP A 257 1.57 7.12 12.09
C TRP A 257 0.35 7.48 11.25
N ALA A 258 -0.70 7.96 11.92
CA ALA A 258 -1.97 8.37 11.32
C ALA A 258 -2.50 9.64 11.99
N PHE A 259 -3.43 10.33 11.33
CA PHE A 259 -4.15 11.44 11.97
C PHE A 259 -5.50 10.95 12.46
N LEU A 260 -5.80 11.22 13.73
CA LEU A 260 -7.12 11.04 14.31
C LEU A 260 -7.80 12.39 14.46
N GLN A 261 -9.00 12.53 13.93
CA GLN A 261 -9.85 13.70 14.06
C GLN A 261 -11.10 13.37 14.88
N MET A 262 -11.41 14.25 15.83
CA MET A 262 -12.59 14.19 16.72
C MET A 262 -13.19 15.60 16.80
N GLY A 263 -14.24 15.85 16.01
CA GLY A 263 -14.76 17.21 15.83
C GLY A 263 -13.68 18.12 15.22
N ASN A 264 -13.37 19.23 15.91
CA ASN A 264 -12.35 20.20 15.49
C ASN A 264 -10.93 19.83 15.97
N HIS A 265 -10.78 18.79 16.80
CA HIS A 265 -9.47 18.33 17.26
C HIS A 265 -8.88 17.37 16.25
N ARG A 266 -7.62 17.60 15.84
CA ARG A 266 -6.81 16.66 15.06
C ARG A 266 -5.51 16.32 15.80
N GLU A 267 -5.20 15.04 15.92
CA GLU A 267 -4.04 14.53 16.64
C GLU A 267 -3.23 13.57 15.77
N LEU A 268 -1.90 13.64 15.88
CA LEU A 268 -1.00 12.62 15.34
C LEU A 268 -0.97 11.41 16.29
N VAL A 269 -1.35 10.24 15.82
CA VAL A 269 -1.47 9.02 16.63
C VAL A 269 -0.67 7.86 16.05
N ASN A 270 -0.24 6.94 16.92
CA ASN A 270 0.38 5.69 16.50
C ASN A 270 -0.67 4.57 16.37
N LEU A 271 -0.70 3.86 15.23
CA LEU A 271 -1.68 2.82 14.92
C LEU A 271 -1.60 1.62 15.85
N ASN A 272 -0.44 1.32 16.45
CA ASN A 272 -0.35 0.29 17.49
C ASN A 272 -1.14 0.67 18.75
N ARG A 273 -1.28 1.96 19.06
CA ARG A 273 -2.18 2.44 20.13
C ARG A 273 -3.64 2.37 19.69
N ILE A 274 -3.94 2.72 18.44
CA ILE A 274 -5.31 2.64 17.89
C ILE A 274 -5.83 1.20 17.91
N ILE A 275 -5.07 0.25 17.37
CA ILE A 275 -5.49 -1.15 17.22
C ILE A 275 -5.60 -1.90 18.55
N SER A 276 -4.83 -1.45 19.56
CA SER A 276 -4.84 -2.03 20.91
C SER A 276 -5.69 -1.25 21.90
N GLY A 277 -6.18 -0.06 21.58
CA GLY A 277 -7.01 0.76 22.48
C GLY A 277 -8.38 0.17 22.74
N ARG A 278 -9.07 0.58 23.82
CA ARG A 278 -10.33 -0.04 24.28
C ARG A 278 -11.47 0.09 23.27
N TYR A 279 -11.58 1.24 22.60
CA TYR A 279 -12.65 1.56 21.64
C TYR A 279 -12.12 1.92 20.24
N SER A 280 -10.92 2.49 20.16
CA SER A 280 -10.29 2.95 18.91
C SER A 280 -10.02 1.83 17.90
N TRP A 281 -9.87 0.58 18.34
CA TRP A 281 -9.65 -0.56 17.44
C TRP A 281 -10.76 -0.70 16.39
N ARG A 282 -11.99 -0.27 16.72
CA ARG A 282 -13.15 -0.32 15.82
C ARG A 282 -12.96 0.48 14.54
N LEU A 283 -12.06 1.46 14.52
CA LEU A 283 -11.71 2.21 13.32
C LEU A 283 -11.07 1.30 12.26
N ILE A 284 -10.16 0.40 12.68
CA ILE A 284 -9.27 -0.34 11.77
C ILE A 284 -9.28 -1.86 11.98
N SER A 285 -10.13 -2.40 12.84
CA SER A 285 -10.28 -3.85 13.04
C SER A 285 -11.74 -4.21 13.22
N ASP A 286 -12.12 -5.37 12.70
CA ASP A 286 -13.43 -5.98 12.87
C ASP A 286 -13.39 -7.31 13.63
N GLU A 287 -12.22 -7.66 14.19
CA GLU A 287 -12.04 -8.86 15.02
C GLU A 287 -11.97 -8.52 16.52
N GLY A 288 -11.96 -7.24 16.88
CA GLY A 288 -11.66 -6.76 18.23
C GLY A 288 -10.27 -6.13 18.33
N ARG A 289 -9.82 -5.89 19.56
CA ARG A 289 -8.48 -5.37 19.86
C ARG A 289 -7.41 -6.35 19.39
N LEU A 290 -6.35 -5.83 18.77
CA LEU A 290 -5.12 -6.60 18.57
C LEU A 290 -4.06 -6.09 19.55
N ALA A 291 -3.33 -7.02 20.15
CA ALA A 291 -2.13 -6.71 20.91
C ALA A 291 -1.15 -5.95 20.01
N ALA A 292 -0.64 -4.83 20.51
CA ALA A 292 0.48 -4.15 19.89
C ALA A 292 1.68 -5.13 19.81
N PRO A 293 2.52 -5.07 18.77
CA PRO A 293 3.77 -5.81 18.74
C PRO A 293 4.56 -5.48 20.02
N LYS A 294 5.02 -6.49 20.75
CA LYS A 294 6.05 -6.27 21.78
C LYS A 294 7.27 -5.75 21.02
N LYS A 295 7.70 -4.49 21.29
CA LYS A 295 9.00 -4.01 20.78
C LYS A 295 10.05 -5.01 21.25
N GLN A 296 10.61 -5.79 20.33
CA GLN A 296 11.85 -6.49 20.62
C GLN A 296 12.89 -5.38 20.66
N PHE A 297 13.46 -5.11 21.84
CA PHE A 297 14.62 -4.24 21.94
C PHE A 297 15.70 -4.82 21.04
N THR A 298 16.00 -4.14 19.93
CA THR A 298 17.22 -4.38 19.19
C THR A 298 18.36 -3.93 20.09
N ALA A 299 19.06 -4.88 20.71
CA ALA A 299 20.34 -4.60 21.35
C ALA A 299 21.22 -3.89 20.33
N SER A 300 21.63 -2.67 20.65
CA SER A 300 22.59 -1.88 19.89
C SER A 300 23.86 -2.70 19.69
N LEU A 301 24.17 -3.01 18.43
CA LEU A 301 25.52 -3.39 18.02
C LEU A 301 26.42 -2.15 18.12
N GLN A 302 26.87 -1.85 19.33
CA GLN A 302 28.10 -1.12 19.54
C GLN A 302 29.09 -2.12 20.14
N GLY A 303 29.93 -2.66 19.28
CA GLY A 303 31.08 -3.44 19.69
C GLY A 303 32.00 -2.55 20.52
N THR A 304 32.07 -2.84 21.80
CA THR A 304 33.26 -2.52 22.58
C THR A 304 34.14 -3.76 22.51
N SER A 305 35.28 -3.64 21.81
CA SER A 305 36.37 -4.61 21.95
C SER A 305 36.81 -4.63 23.41
N PRO A 306 36.97 -5.80 24.03
CA PRO A 306 37.76 -5.88 25.25
C PRO A 306 39.23 -5.71 24.86
N LYS A 307 39.84 -4.61 25.31
CA LYS A 307 41.28 -4.52 25.49
C LYS A 307 41.65 -5.30 26.76
N SER A 308 42.44 -6.35 26.59
CA SER A 308 43.61 -6.78 27.37
C SER A 308 43.83 -8.26 27.15
#